data_AF-A0A5T2ZL75-F1
#
_entry.id   AF-A0A5T2ZL75-F1
#
_cell.length_a   1.000
_cell.length_b   1.000
_cell.length_c   1.000
_cell.angle_alpha   90.00
_cell.angle_beta   90.00
_cell.angle_gamma   90.00
#
_symmetry.space_group_name_H-M   'P 1'
#
loop_
_entity.id
_entity.type
_entity.pdbx_description
1 polymer ?
#
loop_
_entity_poly.entity_id
_entity_poly.type
_entity_poly.pdbx_seq_one_letter_code
_entity_poly.pdbx_strand_id
1 'polypeptide(L)'
;MNKKGLTQLSNAVDSTSEAQSATPKAVKIAMDNANARLAKDRNGADIPNKPLFLQNVGLGETINLAAGALQKDQNGTDILDKKRFARTIGAVISTNITFNDASGWYKIATVVMPQATSTAVIKLYGGAGFNAGSPEQAAISELVLRAGNGSPVGITATLWRRSPAAANEVAWVNTSGDTYDIYINIGQYAYWLIAQYDYTGNANVTLHSTPEYSSVQPGNSTSGQTYTIYSSLMKPTAGDVGALPITGGQLNGPLGIGTDNALGGNSIVFGDNDTGFKWHSDGVLGIYANNALVGYIDNSGLHMSVDVITNGGIRAGDGKRLSLTSNNNSTMTATFNLWGDANRPTVIELDDDQGWHLYSQRNPDGSIVFTVNGDITANTLRAGGAIYQNNGDIFGSLWGNGWLSTWVNNNLVLDVQLGAGTSVTTWNNAGSWPNTPGYVVTSVWKDYQGENIDGIAYAPLQKRVGSQWYTVQGGTA
;
A
#
# COMPACT_ATOMS: atom_id res chain seq x y z
N MET A 1 -89.69 86.36 48.41
CA MET A 1 -90.19 87.54 49.15
C MET A 1 -90.45 88.68 48.17
N ASN A 2 -91.67 89.19 48.05
CA ASN A 2 -92.02 90.33 47.15
C ASN A 2 -92.21 91.64 47.92
N LYS A 3 -91.37 91.92 48.93
CA LYS A 3 -91.38 93.18 49.68
C LYS A 3 -90.00 93.82 49.60
N LYS A 4 -89.94 95.10 49.23
CA LYS A 4 -88.72 95.91 49.28
C LYS A 4 -88.32 96.10 50.76
N GLY A 5 -87.03 95.95 51.08
CA GLY A 5 -86.51 96.08 52.44
C GLY A 5 -85.05 96.55 52.47
N LEU A 6 -84.56 96.92 53.65
CA LEU A 6 -83.16 97.27 53.91
C LEU A 6 -82.35 95.99 54.15
N THR A 7 -81.17 95.88 53.54
CA THR A 7 -80.25 94.74 53.69
C THR A 7 -78.86 95.25 54.06
N GLN A 8 -78.15 94.52 54.93
CA GLN A 8 -76.79 94.87 55.32
C GLN A 8 -75.81 94.48 54.21
N LEU A 9 -74.88 95.37 53.91
CA LEU A 9 -73.83 95.12 52.92
C LEU A 9 -72.65 94.38 53.57
N SER A 10 -72.12 93.39 52.87
CA SER A 10 -70.95 92.62 53.32
C SER A 10 -69.82 92.68 52.29
N ASN A 11 -68.59 92.84 52.79
CA ASN A 11 -67.36 92.79 52.00
C ASN A 11 -66.68 91.41 52.03
N ALA A 12 -67.25 90.42 52.73
CA ALA A 12 -66.73 89.07 52.76
C ALA A 12 -66.90 88.39 51.38
N VAL A 13 -65.91 87.62 50.95
CA VAL A 13 -65.86 86.94 49.64
C VAL A 13 -66.23 85.45 49.70
N ASP A 14 -66.51 84.98 50.92
CA ASP A 14 -66.85 83.61 51.29
C ASP A 14 -68.11 83.57 52.18
N SER A 15 -68.88 84.67 52.24
CA SER A 15 -70.09 84.73 53.07
C SER A 15 -71.14 83.75 52.59
N THR A 16 -71.64 82.92 53.51
CA THR A 16 -72.78 82.03 53.30
C THR A 16 -74.11 82.62 53.75
N SER A 17 -74.13 83.90 54.16
CA SER A 17 -75.33 84.57 54.68
C SER A 17 -76.30 84.96 53.55
N GLU A 18 -77.53 84.47 53.63
CA GLU A 18 -78.61 84.86 52.71
C GLU A 18 -79.30 86.18 53.11
N ALA A 19 -78.95 86.75 54.28
CA ALA A 19 -79.55 87.97 54.81
C ALA A 19 -78.77 89.26 54.45
N GLN A 20 -77.59 89.12 53.85
CA GLN A 20 -76.68 90.22 53.49
C GLN A 20 -76.50 90.31 51.97
N SER A 21 -76.28 91.51 51.46
CA SER A 21 -75.96 91.73 50.04
C SER A 21 -74.46 91.96 49.85
N ALA A 22 -73.87 91.33 48.82
CA ALA A 22 -72.47 91.53 48.47
C ALA A 22 -72.22 92.96 47.96
N THR A 23 -71.10 93.56 48.37
CA THR A 23 -70.66 94.84 47.79
C THR A 23 -70.02 94.64 46.41
N PRO A 24 -69.96 95.68 45.55
CA PRO A 24 -69.20 95.63 44.30
C PRO A 24 -67.72 95.26 44.50
N LYS A 25 -67.13 95.63 45.65
CA LYS A 25 -65.75 95.26 46.02
C LYS A 25 -65.62 93.75 46.22
N ALA A 26 -66.55 93.11 46.94
CA ALA A 26 -66.56 91.67 47.14
C ALA A 26 -66.72 90.91 45.80
N VAL A 27 -67.63 91.37 44.93
CA VAL A 27 -67.84 90.77 43.60
C VAL A 27 -66.61 90.95 42.70
N LYS A 28 -65.97 92.13 42.71
CA LYS A 28 -64.75 92.37 41.93
C LYS A 28 -63.60 91.47 42.36
N ILE A 29 -63.39 91.30 43.67
CA ILE A 29 -62.34 90.40 44.18
C ILE A 29 -62.59 88.96 43.74
N ALA A 30 -63.84 88.50 43.76
CA ALA A 30 -64.22 87.18 43.24
C ALA A 30 -63.93 87.04 41.73
N MET A 31 -64.25 88.08 40.93
CA MET A 31 -63.97 88.09 39.49
C MET A 31 -62.47 88.16 39.18
N ASP A 32 -61.69 88.97 39.89
CA ASP A 32 -60.23 89.03 39.74
C ASP A 32 -59.58 87.67 40.09
N ASN A 33 -60.10 86.98 41.11
CA ASN A 33 -59.66 85.62 41.45
C ASN A 33 -59.97 84.61 40.32
N ALA A 34 -61.16 84.68 39.70
CA ALA A 34 -61.51 83.85 38.55
C ALA A 34 -60.63 84.15 37.33
N ASN A 35 -60.37 85.44 37.04
CA ASN A 35 -59.48 85.88 35.96
C ASN A 35 -58.01 85.45 36.16
N ALA A 36 -57.59 85.19 37.40
CA ALA A 36 -56.26 84.68 37.73
C ALA A 36 -56.16 83.13 37.62
N ARG A 37 -57.24 82.43 37.24
CA ARG A 37 -57.22 80.98 36.97
C ARG A 37 -57.14 80.70 35.48
N LEU A 38 -56.75 79.47 35.14
CA LEU A 38 -56.63 79.03 33.75
C LEU A 38 -58.02 78.98 33.10
N ALA A 39 -58.16 79.67 31.98
CA ALA A 39 -59.38 79.75 31.20
C ALA A 39 -59.45 78.56 30.22
N LYS A 40 -60.58 77.83 30.24
CA LYS A 40 -60.75 76.58 29.48
C LYS A 40 -60.63 76.78 27.97
N ASP A 41 -61.17 77.88 27.46
CA ASP A 41 -61.13 78.27 26.05
C ASP A 41 -59.72 78.62 25.54
N ARG A 42 -58.78 78.90 26.46
CA ARG A 42 -57.39 79.24 26.14
C ARG A 42 -56.48 78.02 26.01
N ASN A 43 -56.95 76.82 26.37
CA ASN A 43 -56.23 75.54 26.21
C ASN A 43 -54.76 75.58 26.69
N GLY A 44 -54.50 76.24 27.83
CA GLY A 44 -53.15 76.34 28.42
C GLY A 44 -52.25 77.42 27.82
N ALA A 45 -52.73 78.24 26.87
CA ALA A 45 -51.98 79.37 26.34
C ALA A 45 -51.64 80.40 27.44
N ASP A 46 -52.52 80.55 28.42
CA ASP A 46 -52.47 81.44 29.59
C ASP A 46 -51.66 80.90 30.79
N ILE A 47 -51.01 79.73 30.64
CA ILE A 47 -50.02 79.27 31.63
C ILE A 47 -48.80 80.22 31.58
N PRO A 48 -48.45 80.88 32.72
CA PRO A 48 -47.40 81.89 32.74
C PRO A 48 -46.00 81.30 32.59
N ASN A 49 -45.76 80.11 33.15
CA ASN A 49 -44.48 79.40 33.03
C ASN A 49 -44.75 77.95 32.57
N LYS A 50 -44.77 77.74 31.25
CA LYS A 50 -45.00 76.43 30.62
C LYS A 50 -43.92 75.40 30.98
N PRO A 51 -42.61 75.74 31.03
CA PRO A 51 -41.58 74.83 31.54
C PRO A 51 -41.84 74.31 32.96
N LEU A 52 -42.16 75.20 33.91
CA LEU A 52 -42.49 74.80 35.29
C LEU A 52 -43.78 73.97 35.35
N PHE A 53 -44.77 74.29 34.51
CA PHE A 53 -45.99 73.49 34.40
C PHE A 53 -45.69 72.05 33.96
N LEU A 54 -44.86 71.85 32.92
CA LEU A 54 -44.42 70.52 32.47
C LEU A 54 -43.67 69.74 33.56
N GLN A 55 -42.88 70.43 34.39
CA GLN A 55 -42.24 69.84 35.56
C GLN A 55 -43.26 69.41 36.62
N ASN A 56 -44.22 70.28 36.95
CA ASN A 56 -45.24 70.01 37.96
C ASN A 56 -46.20 68.86 37.59
N VAL A 57 -46.45 68.64 36.30
CA VAL A 57 -47.24 67.48 35.81
C VAL A 57 -46.39 66.22 35.60
N GLY A 58 -45.11 66.25 35.95
CA GLY A 58 -44.22 65.08 35.88
C GLY A 58 -43.65 64.77 34.48
N LEU A 59 -43.80 65.66 33.49
CA LEU A 59 -43.34 65.42 32.11
C LEU A 59 -41.85 65.76 31.88
N GLY A 60 -41.14 66.26 32.89
CA GLY A 60 -39.72 66.62 32.77
C GLY A 60 -38.83 65.45 32.36
N GLU A 61 -38.99 64.29 33.00
CA GLU A 61 -38.21 63.08 32.67
C GLU A 61 -38.55 62.53 31.28
N THR A 62 -39.83 62.52 30.91
CA THR A 62 -40.28 62.10 29.57
C THR A 62 -39.65 62.92 28.46
N ILE A 63 -39.55 64.25 28.63
CA ILE A 63 -38.92 65.14 27.65
C ILE A 63 -37.42 64.82 27.51
N ASN A 64 -36.73 64.60 28.64
CA ASN A 64 -35.30 64.27 28.64
C ASN A 64 -35.01 62.92 27.98
N LEU A 65 -35.81 61.89 28.29
CA LEU A 65 -35.69 60.58 27.67
C LEU A 65 -36.01 60.63 26.17
N ALA A 66 -37.04 61.39 25.77
CA ALA A 66 -37.39 61.56 24.36
C ALA A 66 -36.29 62.28 23.57
N ALA A 67 -35.63 63.28 24.17
CA ALA A 67 -34.51 63.99 23.55
C ALA A 67 -33.26 63.10 23.36
N GLY A 68 -33.06 62.11 24.23
CA GLY A 68 -31.95 61.15 24.15
C GLY A 68 -32.28 59.83 23.42
N ALA A 69 -33.51 59.67 22.91
CA ALA A 69 -33.95 58.44 22.28
C ALA A 69 -33.42 58.30 20.85
N LEU A 70 -33.12 57.06 20.43
CA LEU A 70 -32.74 56.75 19.06
C LEU A 70 -33.88 57.06 18.09
N GLN A 71 -33.55 57.77 17.01
CA GLN A 71 -34.47 58.18 15.95
C GLN A 71 -34.56 57.09 14.88
N LYS A 72 -35.75 56.53 14.68
CA LYS A 72 -35.96 55.38 13.77
C LYS A 72 -35.67 55.72 12.31
N ASP A 73 -36.01 56.93 11.89
CA ASP A 73 -35.81 57.45 10.53
C ASP A 73 -34.33 57.73 10.23
N GLN A 74 -33.49 57.87 11.26
CA GLN A 74 -32.05 58.01 11.14
C GLN A 74 -31.30 56.68 11.02
N ASN A 75 -31.98 55.55 11.22
CA ASN A 75 -31.41 54.21 11.05
C ASN A 75 -30.02 54.04 11.71
N GLY A 76 -29.84 54.60 12.91
CA GLY A 76 -28.60 54.52 13.69
C GLY A 76 -27.51 55.54 13.32
N THR A 77 -27.79 56.56 12.50
CA THR A 77 -26.83 57.66 12.25
C THR A 77 -26.60 58.56 13.46
N ASP A 78 -27.56 58.62 14.38
CA ASP A 78 -27.52 59.29 15.69
C ASP A 78 -26.70 58.56 16.76
N ILE A 79 -26.20 57.35 16.47
CA ILE A 79 -25.32 56.63 17.37
C ILE A 79 -23.92 57.23 17.30
N LEU A 80 -23.49 57.87 18.40
CA LEU A 80 -22.19 58.52 18.51
C LEU A 80 -21.01 57.54 18.35
N ASP A 81 -21.08 56.38 19.00
CA ASP A 81 -20.07 55.31 18.89
C ASP A 81 -20.71 54.03 18.33
N LYS A 82 -20.82 53.97 17.00
CA LYS A 82 -21.36 52.82 16.27
C LYS A 82 -20.60 51.53 16.56
N LYS A 83 -19.30 51.61 16.83
CA LYS A 83 -18.45 50.44 17.10
C LYS A 83 -18.79 49.83 18.45
N ARG A 84 -18.87 50.66 19.50
CA ARG A 84 -19.29 50.21 20.83
C ARG A 84 -20.73 49.71 20.83
N PHE A 85 -21.62 50.40 20.12
CA PHE A 85 -23.00 49.95 19.98
C PHE A 85 -23.09 48.57 19.34
N ALA A 86 -22.42 48.35 18.20
CA ALA A 86 -22.38 47.05 17.52
C ALA A 86 -21.90 45.94 18.47
N ARG A 87 -20.82 46.17 19.22
CA ARG A 87 -20.34 45.21 20.24
C ARG A 87 -21.37 44.94 21.34
N THR A 88 -22.03 45.97 21.87
CA THR A 88 -23.04 45.82 22.93
C THR A 88 -24.22 44.96 22.50
N ILE A 89 -24.60 45.03 21.22
CA ILE A 89 -25.72 44.23 20.67
C ILE A 89 -25.28 42.91 20.04
N GLY A 90 -23.99 42.57 20.07
CA GLY A 90 -23.44 41.35 19.44
C GLY A 90 -23.43 41.38 17.91
N ALA A 91 -23.46 42.56 17.30
CA ALA A 91 -23.32 42.74 15.86
C ALA A 91 -21.85 42.88 15.45
N VAL A 92 -21.51 42.37 14.26
CA VAL A 92 -20.18 42.50 13.65
C VAL A 92 -20.17 43.68 12.69
N ILE A 93 -19.10 44.47 12.72
CA ILE A 93 -18.94 45.59 11.78
C ILE A 93 -18.64 45.01 10.40
N SER A 94 -19.40 45.45 9.40
CA SER A 94 -19.24 45.04 8.02
C SER A 94 -19.29 46.23 7.06
N THR A 95 -18.58 46.13 5.95
CA THR A 95 -18.63 47.10 4.85
C THR A 95 -18.27 46.43 3.53
N ASN A 96 -18.47 47.13 2.42
CA ASN A 96 -18.02 46.66 1.11
C ASN A 96 -16.59 47.13 0.85
N ILE A 97 -15.77 46.25 0.31
CA ILE A 97 -14.42 46.54 -0.16
C ILE A 97 -14.34 46.31 -1.66
N THR A 98 -13.77 47.28 -2.38
CA THR A 98 -13.73 47.28 -3.84
C THR A 98 -12.28 47.33 -4.30
N PHE A 99 -11.85 46.30 -5.03
CA PHE A 99 -10.55 46.26 -5.69
C PHE A 99 -10.67 46.72 -7.16
N ASN A 100 -9.56 47.06 -7.81
CA ASN A 100 -9.54 47.68 -9.14
C ASN A 100 -9.46 46.65 -10.29
N ASP A 101 -10.05 45.46 -10.10
CA ASP A 101 -10.01 44.31 -11.03
C ASP A 101 -8.61 43.83 -11.44
N ALA A 102 -7.53 44.28 -10.79
CA ALA A 102 -6.18 43.79 -11.03
C ALA A 102 -5.79 42.69 -10.03
N SER A 103 -4.92 41.77 -10.45
CA SER A 103 -4.23 40.91 -9.49
C SER A 103 -3.05 41.67 -8.88
N GLY A 104 -2.84 41.52 -7.58
CA GLY A 104 -1.72 42.14 -6.88
C GLY A 104 -2.00 42.36 -5.40
N TRP A 105 -1.23 43.27 -4.80
CA TRP A 105 -1.23 43.57 -3.39
C TRP A 105 -2.06 44.81 -3.09
N TYR A 106 -2.88 44.74 -2.05
CA TYR A 106 -3.80 45.80 -1.67
C TYR A 106 -3.67 46.13 -0.19
N LYS A 107 -3.50 47.42 0.14
CA LYS A 107 -3.52 47.92 1.52
C LYS A 107 -4.96 47.95 2.04
N ILE A 108 -5.41 46.87 2.66
CA ILE A 108 -6.81 46.71 3.07
C ILE A 108 -7.14 47.33 4.42
N ALA A 109 -6.14 47.52 5.28
CA ALA A 109 -6.35 48.09 6.60
C ALA A 109 -5.09 48.77 7.14
N THR A 110 -5.31 49.73 8.03
CA THR A 110 -4.31 50.21 8.98
C THR A 110 -4.80 49.85 10.37
N VAL A 111 -3.97 49.12 11.13
CA VAL A 111 -4.30 48.63 12.46
C VAL A 111 -3.40 49.26 13.50
N VAL A 112 -3.94 49.54 14.68
CA VAL A 112 -3.16 49.88 15.87
C VAL A 112 -3.27 48.70 16.82
N MET A 113 -2.15 48.04 17.08
CA MET A 113 -2.09 46.81 17.85
C MET A 113 -0.99 46.92 18.90
N PRO A 114 -1.31 47.44 20.10
CA PRO A 114 -0.32 47.54 21.18
C PRO A 114 0.38 46.21 21.45
N GLN A 115 1.68 46.25 21.80
CA GLN A 115 2.47 45.06 22.21
C GLN A 115 1.99 44.44 23.54
N ALA A 116 0.75 43.97 23.54
CA ALA A 116 0.01 43.37 24.63
C ALA A 116 -0.94 42.31 24.04
N THR A 117 -1.98 41.90 24.77
CA THR A 117 -2.96 40.90 24.30
C THR A 117 -3.93 41.45 23.24
N SER A 118 -3.41 42.03 22.17
CA SER A 118 -4.16 42.64 21.06
C SER A 118 -4.45 41.60 19.96
N THR A 119 -5.71 41.39 19.61
CA THR A 119 -6.12 40.58 18.44
C THR A 119 -7.02 41.40 17.52
N ALA A 120 -6.85 41.24 16.22
CA ALA A 120 -7.80 41.71 15.22
C ALA A 120 -8.12 40.58 14.23
N VAL A 121 -9.34 40.58 13.70
CA VAL A 121 -9.78 39.67 12.63
C VAL A 121 -10.37 40.49 11.50
N ILE A 122 -10.06 40.11 10.26
CA ILE A 122 -10.67 40.66 9.05
C ILE A 122 -11.08 39.47 8.18
N LYS A 123 -12.37 39.36 7.87
CA LYS A 123 -12.92 38.33 6.99
C LYS A 123 -13.40 38.97 5.70
N LEU A 124 -13.06 38.36 4.58
CA LEU A 124 -13.57 38.74 3.26
C LEU A 124 -14.48 37.62 2.75
N TYR A 125 -15.67 38.02 2.29
CA TYR A 125 -16.63 37.13 1.65
C TYR A 125 -16.83 37.55 0.20
N GLY A 126 -16.79 36.57 -0.69
CA GLY A 126 -16.72 36.73 -2.14
C GLY A 126 -15.29 36.59 -2.65
N GLY A 127 -15.15 36.18 -3.91
CA GLY A 127 -13.86 35.88 -4.54
C GLY A 127 -13.67 36.59 -5.87
N ALA A 128 -12.72 36.09 -6.65
CA ALA A 128 -12.46 36.52 -8.02
C ALA A 128 -13.56 36.05 -9.00
N GLY A 129 -14.38 36.97 -9.49
CA GLY A 129 -15.46 36.74 -10.46
C GLY A 129 -16.84 36.41 -9.86
N PHE A 130 -17.86 36.32 -10.72
CA PHE A 130 -19.27 36.16 -10.35
C PHE A 130 -20.09 35.26 -11.32
N ASN A 131 -19.44 34.25 -11.90
CA ASN A 131 -20.02 33.28 -12.81
C ASN A 131 -20.93 32.27 -12.07
N ALA A 132 -22.15 32.10 -12.54
CA ALA A 132 -23.03 31.04 -12.04
C ALA A 132 -22.44 29.65 -12.34
N GLY A 133 -22.42 28.77 -11.34
CA GLY A 133 -21.86 27.42 -11.46
C GLY A 133 -20.37 27.28 -11.12
N SER A 134 -19.70 28.38 -10.76
CA SER A 134 -18.32 28.40 -10.24
C SER A 134 -18.31 28.52 -8.71
N PRO A 135 -18.50 27.43 -7.94
CA PRO A 135 -18.60 27.48 -6.48
C PRO A 135 -17.35 28.07 -5.80
N GLU A 136 -16.19 27.98 -6.45
CA GLU A 136 -14.94 28.58 -5.98
C GLU A 136 -15.00 30.10 -5.81
N GLN A 137 -15.88 30.79 -6.55
CA GLN A 137 -16.01 32.25 -6.52
C GLN A 137 -16.83 32.74 -5.32
N ALA A 138 -17.59 31.86 -4.66
CA ALA A 138 -18.19 32.11 -3.35
C ALA A 138 -17.13 31.95 -2.24
N ALA A 139 -16.01 32.67 -2.38
CA ALA A 139 -14.82 32.46 -1.59
C ALA A 139 -14.93 33.06 -0.18
N ILE A 140 -14.17 32.48 0.76
CA ILE A 140 -14.00 32.99 2.12
C ILE A 140 -12.51 33.15 2.39
N SER A 141 -12.11 34.36 2.83
CA SER A 141 -10.77 34.66 3.32
C SER A 141 -10.85 35.10 4.77
N GLU A 142 -10.01 34.56 5.65
CA GLU A 142 -9.98 34.95 7.05
C GLU A 142 -8.56 35.31 7.48
N LEU A 143 -8.36 36.59 7.79
CA LEU A 143 -7.11 37.12 8.30
C LEU A 143 -7.21 37.32 9.80
N VAL A 144 -6.27 36.75 10.54
CA VAL A 144 -6.11 36.94 11.99
C VAL A 144 -4.78 37.63 12.24
N LEU A 145 -4.83 38.72 13.02
CA LEU A 145 -3.67 39.49 13.44
C LEU A 145 -3.53 39.36 14.96
N ARG A 146 -2.30 39.17 15.44
CA ARG A 146 -1.98 39.10 16.86
C ARG A 146 -0.72 39.91 17.15
N ALA A 147 -0.76 40.78 18.15
CA ALA A 147 0.44 41.52 18.56
C ALA A 147 1.44 40.62 19.30
N GLY A 148 2.73 40.96 19.14
CA GLY A 148 3.80 40.44 19.98
C GLY A 148 3.68 40.93 21.42
N ASN A 149 4.48 40.31 22.31
CA ASN A 149 4.59 40.70 23.71
C ASN A 149 5.70 41.74 23.95
N GLY A 150 6.18 42.39 22.89
CA GLY A 150 7.34 43.30 22.94
C GLY A 150 8.70 42.61 22.80
N SER A 151 8.76 41.29 22.72
CA SER A 151 10.00 40.52 22.48
C SER A 151 9.73 39.22 21.71
N PRO A 152 9.72 39.25 20.36
CA PRO A 152 9.97 40.40 19.50
C PRO A 152 8.79 41.39 19.44
N VAL A 153 9.09 42.65 19.13
CA VAL A 153 8.07 43.67 18.76
C VAL A 153 7.57 43.36 17.36
N GLY A 154 6.25 43.39 17.16
CA GLY A 154 5.63 43.23 15.85
C GLY A 154 4.22 42.68 15.94
N ILE A 155 3.74 42.15 14.82
CA ILE A 155 2.52 41.36 14.75
C ILE A 155 2.77 40.05 14.02
N THR A 156 2.01 39.03 14.40
CA THR A 156 1.79 37.85 13.57
C THR A 156 0.55 38.11 12.73
N ALA A 157 0.69 38.01 11.40
CA ALA A 157 -0.42 38.03 10.47
C ALA A 157 -0.59 36.64 9.86
N THR A 158 -1.79 36.07 10.00
CA THR A 158 -2.11 34.74 9.53
C THR A 158 -3.33 34.76 8.63
N LEU A 159 -3.18 34.36 7.38
CA LEU A 159 -4.26 34.18 6.43
C LEU A 159 -4.69 32.71 6.39
N TRP A 160 -5.95 32.45 6.72
CA TRP A 160 -6.60 31.14 6.59
C TRP A 160 -7.34 31.08 5.25
N ARG A 161 -6.74 30.41 4.28
CA ARG A 161 -7.34 30.17 2.96
C ARG A 161 -8.35 29.05 3.07
N ARG A 162 -9.62 29.37 2.81
CA ARG A 162 -10.73 28.40 2.81
C ARG A 162 -11.29 28.12 1.42
N SER A 163 -10.87 28.90 0.43
CA SER A 163 -11.31 28.79 -0.96
C SER A 163 -10.15 29.16 -1.91
N PRO A 164 -10.15 28.64 -3.15
CA PRO A 164 -9.03 28.88 -4.07
C PRO A 164 -9.09 30.27 -4.73
N ALA A 165 -10.27 30.85 -4.96
CA ALA A 165 -10.44 32.20 -5.53
C ALA A 165 -10.51 33.32 -4.46
N ALA A 166 -9.83 33.11 -3.33
CA ALA A 166 -9.82 33.98 -2.14
C ALA A 166 -8.58 34.89 -2.11
N ALA A 167 -8.32 35.55 -0.98
CA ALA A 167 -7.01 36.13 -0.71
C ALA A 167 -5.93 35.04 -0.73
N ASN A 168 -4.80 35.33 -1.36
CA ASN A 168 -3.73 34.36 -1.59
C ASN A 168 -2.65 34.42 -0.52
N GLU A 169 -2.29 35.64 -0.11
CA GLU A 169 -1.17 35.93 0.79
C GLU A 169 -1.47 37.16 1.62
N VAL A 170 -0.73 37.33 2.72
CA VAL A 170 -0.80 38.51 3.59
C VAL A 170 0.60 39.01 3.91
N ALA A 171 0.75 40.32 4.00
CA ALA A 171 1.96 40.99 4.45
C ALA A 171 1.59 42.22 5.28
N TRP A 172 2.53 42.74 6.04
CA TRP A 172 2.32 43.93 6.85
C TRP A 172 3.55 44.83 6.90
N VAL A 173 3.34 46.13 7.10
CA VAL A 173 4.40 47.14 7.26
C VAL A 173 4.17 47.83 8.60
N ASN A 174 5.17 47.84 9.49
CA ASN A 174 5.12 48.73 10.66
C ASN A 174 5.37 50.17 10.18
N THR A 175 4.39 51.05 10.36
CA THR A 175 4.47 52.44 9.91
C THR A 175 4.92 53.40 11.00
N SER A 176 4.57 53.11 12.27
CA SER A 176 5.00 53.87 13.44
C SER A 176 4.54 53.20 14.73
N GLY A 177 5.46 52.93 15.65
CA GLY A 177 5.14 52.36 16.97
C GLY A 177 4.36 51.05 16.84
N ASP A 178 3.13 51.04 17.37
CA ASP A 178 2.20 49.91 17.30
C ASP A 178 1.21 49.99 16.13
N THR A 179 1.51 50.80 15.11
CA THR A 179 0.68 50.97 13.91
C THR A 179 1.23 50.16 12.75
N TYR A 180 0.37 49.39 12.10
CA TYR A 180 0.73 48.48 11.02
C TYR A 180 -0.24 48.65 9.84
N ASP A 181 0.32 48.78 8.64
CA ASP A 181 -0.45 48.64 7.41
C ASP A 181 -0.51 47.18 7.00
N ILE A 182 -1.70 46.73 6.62
CA ILE A 182 -2.00 45.34 6.30
C ILE A 182 -2.29 45.23 4.81
N TYR A 183 -1.53 44.36 4.16
CA TYR A 183 -1.61 44.10 2.73
C TYR A 183 -2.06 42.66 2.49
N ILE A 184 -2.94 42.46 1.52
CA ILE A 184 -3.28 41.13 1.04
C ILE A 184 -3.07 41.02 -0.46
N ASN A 185 -2.66 39.84 -0.91
CA ASN A 185 -2.62 39.51 -2.32
C ASN A 185 -4.00 39.00 -2.77
N ILE A 186 -4.60 39.68 -3.75
CA ILE A 186 -5.91 39.36 -4.30
C ILE A 186 -5.76 38.99 -5.78
N GLY A 187 -6.53 37.97 -6.20
CA GLY A 187 -6.65 37.59 -7.60
C GLY A 187 -7.41 38.62 -8.45
N GLN A 188 -7.23 38.55 -9.76
CA GLN A 188 -7.96 39.39 -10.70
C GLN A 188 -9.49 39.23 -10.56
N TYR A 189 -10.27 40.27 -10.88
CA TYR A 189 -11.76 40.22 -10.86
C TYR A 189 -12.43 40.09 -9.49
N ALA A 190 -11.71 40.35 -8.39
CA ALA A 190 -12.33 40.46 -7.08
C ALA A 190 -12.96 41.86 -6.94
N TYR A 191 -14.29 41.94 -6.91
CA TYR A 191 -15.01 43.22 -6.86
C TYR A 191 -16.17 43.15 -5.88
N TRP A 192 -16.41 44.24 -5.14
CA TRP A 192 -17.52 44.35 -4.16
C TRP A 192 -17.59 43.20 -3.17
N LEU A 193 -16.46 42.87 -2.54
CA LEU A 193 -16.43 41.87 -1.49
C LEU A 193 -17.02 42.44 -0.20
N ILE A 194 -17.59 41.58 0.64
CA ILE A 194 -17.98 41.96 1.99
C ILE A 194 -16.76 41.80 2.89
N ALA A 195 -16.39 42.86 3.59
CA ALA A 195 -15.36 42.85 4.62
C ALA A 195 -16.01 42.96 6.00
N GLN A 196 -15.81 41.95 6.84
CA GLN A 196 -16.18 41.96 8.25
C GLN A 196 -14.92 42.08 9.11
N TYR A 197 -14.97 42.82 10.21
CA TYR A 197 -13.82 42.91 11.10
C TYR A 197 -14.22 43.11 12.56
N ASP A 198 -13.36 42.64 13.45
CA ASP A 198 -13.46 42.83 14.89
C ASP A 198 -12.07 42.84 15.53
N TYR A 199 -11.96 43.37 16.75
CA TYR A 199 -10.70 43.51 17.45
C TYR A 199 -10.88 43.68 18.97
N THR A 200 -9.83 43.39 19.74
CA THR A 200 -9.83 43.52 21.20
C THR A 200 -9.89 44.98 21.65
N GLY A 201 -10.40 45.26 22.86
CA GLY A 201 -10.68 46.63 23.32
C GLY A 201 -9.49 47.60 23.37
N ASN A 202 -8.26 47.11 23.33
CA ASN A 202 -7.02 47.89 23.29
C ASN A 202 -6.44 48.07 21.87
N ALA A 203 -7.00 47.40 20.86
CA ALA A 203 -6.58 47.49 19.46
C ALA A 203 -7.54 48.38 18.67
N ASN A 204 -7.20 48.66 17.41
CA ASN A 204 -8.09 49.31 16.46
C ASN A 204 -7.83 48.82 15.03
N VAL A 205 -8.89 48.72 14.23
CA VAL A 205 -8.84 48.43 12.79
C VAL A 205 -9.51 49.56 12.05
N THR A 206 -8.78 50.15 11.09
CA THR A 206 -9.31 51.07 10.09
C THR A 206 -9.24 50.36 8.75
N LEU A 207 -10.39 49.90 8.27
CA LEU A 207 -10.50 49.22 6.97
C LEU A 207 -10.59 50.26 5.85
N HIS A 208 -9.89 50.01 4.73
CA HIS A 208 -9.94 50.81 3.53
C HIS A 208 -10.93 50.19 2.54
N SER A 209 -12.06 50.86 2.27
CA SER A 209 -13.08 50.36 1.33
C SER A 209 -12.64 50.45 -0.15
N THR A 210 -11.65 51.28 -0.43
CA THR A 210 -10.95 51.40 -1.72
C THR A 210 -9.43 51.31 -1.47
N PRO A 211 -8.91 50.08 -1.29
CA PRO A 211 -7.50 49.85 -0.96
C PRO A 211 -6.53 50.40 -1.99
N GLU A 212 -5.38 50.89 -1.52
CA GLU A 212 -4.25 51.24 -2.39
C GLU A 212 -3.68 49.97 -3.05
N TYR A 213 -3.52 50.02 -4.38
CA TYR A 213 -3.04 48.90 -5.19
C TYR A 213 -1.52 48.99 -5.46
N SER A 214 -0.87 47.84 -5.43
CA SER A 214 0.48 47.62 -5.97
C SER A 214 0.53 46.30 -6.71
N SER A 215 1.20 46.27 -7.87
CA SER A 215 1.41 45.04 -8.65
C SER A 215 2.42 44.09 -8.02
N VAL A 216 3.26 44.59 -7.10
CA VAL A 216 4.28 43.83 -6.35
C VAL A 216 4.10 44.00 -4.85
N GLN A 217 4.59 43.05 -4.06
CA GLN A 217 4.58 43.17 -2.60
C GLN A 217 5.39 44.41 -2.19
N PRO A 218 4.91 45.24 -1.25
CA PRO A 218 5.68 46.39 -0.76
C PRO A 218 7.04 45.95 -0.20
N GLY A 219 8.14 46.56 -0.68
CA GLY A 219 9.50 46.09 -0.42
C GLY A 219 9.97 46.15 1.04
N ASN A 220 9.32 46.98 1.87
CA ASN A 220 9.57 47.10 3.32
C ASN A 220 8.58 46.30 4.18
N SER A 221 7.76 45.44 3.56
CA SER A 221 6.79 44.62 4.28
C SER A 221 7.40 43.31 4.80
N THR A 222 6.79 42.79 5.85
CA THR A 222 7.02 41.45 6.39
C THR A 222 5.90 40.53 5.90
N SER A 223 6.25 39.40 5.30
CA SER A 223 5.26 38.39 4.91
C SER A 223 4.66 37.70 6.13
N GLY A 224 3.34 37.59 6.17
CA GLY A 224 2.64 36.76 7.14
C GLY A 224 2.61 35.29 6.72
N GLN A 225 1.97 34.48 7.56
CA GLN A 225 1.80 33.05 7.29
C GLN A 225 0.47 32.78 6.62
N THR A 226 0.47 31.88 5.65
CA THR A 226 -0.75 31.46 4.94
C THR A 226 -0.97 29.98 5.20
N TYR A 227 -2.13 29.64 5.78
CA TYR A 227 -2.54 28.26 5.97
C TYR A 227 -3.70 27.93 5.04
N THR A 228 -3.59 26.79 4.36
CA THR A 228 -4.69 26.22 3.59
C THR A 228 -5.53 25.31 4.47
N ILE A 229 -6.83 25.58 4.57
CA ILE A 229 -7.79 24.66 5.16
C ILE A 229 -8.27 23.70 4.07
N TYR A 230 -7.80 22.47 4.14
CA TYR A 230 -8.20 21.44 3.18
C TYR A 230 -9.68 21.07 3.31
N SER A 231 -10.33 20.87 2.17
CA SER A 231 -11.76 20.54 2.04
C SER A 231 -12.01 19.75 0.75
N SER A 232 -13.26 19.38 0.47
CA SER A 232 -13.62 18.79 -0.82
C SER A 232 -13.36 19.75 -2.01
N LEU A 233 -13.37 21.06 -1.77
CA LEU A 233 -13.03 22.11 -2.74
C LEU A 233 -11.52 22.35 -2.84
N MET A 234 -10.80 22.28 -1.73
CA MET A 234 -9.34 22.42 -1.64
C MET A 234 -8.73 21.12 -1.15
N LYS A 235 -8.58 20.11 -2.02
CA LYS A 235 -8.03 18.82 -1.62
C LYS A 235 -6.52 18.93 -1.37
N PRO A 236 -5.97 18.25 -0.35
CA PRO A 236 -4.52 18.16 -0.19
C PRO A 236 -3.93 17.33 -1.33
N THR A 237 -2.71 17.66 -1.71
CA THR A 237 -1.86 16.77 -2.50
C THR A 237 -1.27 15.68 -1.62
N ALA A 238 -0.74 14.60 -2.22
CA ALA A 238 -0.06 13.56 -1.46
C ALA A 238 1.14 14.12 -0.66
N GLY A 239 1.86 15.10 -1.23
CA GLY A 239 2.95 15.79 -0.55
C GLY A 239 2.51 16.56 0.69
N ASP A 240 1.32 17.17 0.65
CA ASP A 240 0.78 17.94 1.78
C ASP A 240 0.49 17.09 3.02
N VAL A 241 0.29 15.77 2.85
CA VAL A 241 -0.03 14.83 3.93
C VAL A 241 1.03 13.75 4.13
N GLY A 242 2.19 13.86 3.46
CA GLY A 242 3.25 12.85 3.55
C GLY A 242 2.87 11.48 2.97
N ALA A 243 1.89 11.43 2.07
CA ALA A 243 1.47 10.21 1.39
C ALA A 243 2.21 10.01 0.07
N LEU A 244 2.16 8.79 -0.47
CA LEU A 244 2.59 8.52 -1.85
C LEU A 244 1.53 9.04 -2.84
N PRO A 245 1.95 9.67 -3.96
CA PRO A 245 1.01 10.02 -5.03
C PRO A 245 0.53 8.78 -5.78
N ILE A 246 -0.58 8.91 -6.53
CA ILE A 246 -1.19 7.78 -7.26
C ILE A 246 -0.26 7.20 -8.33
N THR A 247 0.68 8.00 -8.80
CA THR A 247 1.70 7.61 -9.78
C THR A 247 2.81 6.76 -9.17
N GLY A 248 2.70 6.43 -7.87
CA GLY A 248 3.75 5.78 -7.11
C GLY A 248 4.83 6.76 -6.63
N GLY A 249 5.72 6.27 -5.77
CA GLY A 249 6.83 7.05 -5.23
C GLY A 249 7.82 6.16 -4.49
N GLN A 250 8.80 6.78 -3.83
CA GLN A 250 9.82 6.07 -3.06
C GLN A 250 9.44 6.05 -1.59
N LEU A 251 9.39 4.85 -1.00
CA LEU A 251 9.35 4.66 0.45
C LEU A 251 10.80 4.52 0.94
N ASN A 252 11.26 5.51 1.70
CA ASN A 252 12.56 5.47 2.36
C ASN A 252 12.38 4.93 3.78
N GLY A 253 12.58 3.63 3.95
CA GLY A 253 12.44 2.94 5.23
C GLY A 253 11.57 1.69 5.18
N PRO A 254 11.40 1.03 6.33
CA PRO A 254 10.68 -0.24 6.42
C PRO A 254 9.16 -0.05 6.35
N LEU A 255 8.47 -0.94 5.64
CA LEU A 255 7.00 -0.98 5.54
C LEU A 255 6.45 -2.13 6.38
N GLY A 256 5.50 -1.86 7.28
CA GLY A 256 4.80 -2.89 8.04
C GLY A 256 3.34 -3.01 7.62
N ILE A 257 2.87 -4.24 7.39
CA ILE A 257 1.47 -4.53 7.08
C ILE A 257 0.83 -5.22 8.29
N GLY A 258 -0.04 -4.48 8.99
CA GLY A 258 -0.73 -4.94 10.20
C GLY A 258 0.12 -4.92 11.48
N THR A 259 1.32 -4.33 11.43
CA THR A 259 2.33 -4.34 12.50
C THR A 259 3.41 -3.30 12.20
N ASP A 260 4.21 -2.91 13.20
CA ASP A 260 5.43 -2.14 13.00
C ASP A 260 6.51 -3.05 12.39
N ASN A 261 7.39 -2.50 11.54
CA ASN A 261 8.46 -3.28 10.94
C ASN A 261 9.75 -3.20 11.76
N ALA A 262 10.08 -4.31 12.44
CA ALA A 262 11.31 -4.51 13.20
C ALA A 262 12.42 -5.22 12.41
N LEU A 263 12.15 -5.78 11.22
CA LEU A 263 13.22 -6.22 10.30
C LEU A 263 14.12 -5.04 9.94
N GLY A 264 13.59 -3.82 9.85
CA GLY A 264 14.34 -2.60 9.56
C GLY A 264 14.92 -2.56 8.15
N GLY A 265 15.66 -1.48 7.86
CA GLY A 265 16.20 -1.22 6.52
C GLY A 265 15.09 -1.11 5.46
N ASN A 266 15.40 -1.48 4.22
CA ASN A 266 14.44 -1.55 3.12
C ASN A 266 13.76 -2.93 3.15
N SER A 267 12.64 -3.04 3.87
CA SER A 267 11.93 -4.30 4.06
C SER A 267 10.42 -4.11 4.11
N ILE A 268 9.70 -5.21 3.93
CA ILE A 268 8.27 -5.33 4.16
C ILE A 268 8.01 -6.49 5.12
N VAL A 269 7.20 -6.29 6.15
CA VAL A 269 6.75 -7.36 7.08
C VAL A 269 5.24 -7.52 7.08
N PHE A 270 4.77 -8.71 7.46
CA PHE A 270 3.36 -9.07 7.42
C PHE A 270 2.92 -9.76 8.73
N GLY A 271 1.94 -9.17 9.42
CA GLY A 271 1.27 -9.78 10.57
C GLY A 271 2.07 -9.76 11.88
N ASP A 272 3.35 -10.09 11.85
CA ASP A 272 4.31 -9.87 12.93
C ASP A 272 5.39 -8.85 12.52
N ASN A 273 6.20 -8.39 13.47
CA ASN A 273 7.15 -7.32 13.20
C ASN A 273 8.46 -7.78 12.53
N ASP A 274 8.65 -9.07 12.29
CA ASP A 274 9.94 -9.62 11.86
C ASP A 274 9.88 -10.77 10.83
N THR A 275 8.72 -11.02 10.20
CA THR A 275 8.53 -11.94 9.06
C THR A 275 8.17 -11.19 7.79
N GLY A 276 8.90 -11.43 6.69
CA GLY A 276 8.62 -10.81 5.39
C GLY A 276 9.80 -10.82 4.42
N PHE A 277 9.95 -9.75 3.64
CA PHE A 277 11.02 -9.62 2.65
C PHE A 277 11.92 -8.42 2.96
N LYS A 278 13.23 -8.58 2.78
CA LYS A 278 14.20 -7.53 3.10
C LYS A 278 15.31 -7.47 2.06
N TRP A 279 15.61 -6.27 1.58
CA TRP A 279 16.80 -6.02 0.79
C TRP A 279 18.05 -6.21 1.67
N HIS A 280 19.00 -7.02 1.20
CA HIS A 280 20.28 -7.25 1.89
C HIS A 280 21.42 -6.44 1.30
N SER A 281 21.55 -6.53 -0.02
CA SER A 281 22.61 -5.96 -0.83
C SER A 281 22.09 -5.82 -2.26
N ASP A 282 22.86 -5.14 -3.11
CA ASP A 282 22.51 -5.02 -4.53
C ASP A 282 22.26 -6.41 -5.16
N GLY A 283 21.13 -6.53 -5.85
CA GLY A 283 20.68 -7.78 -6.46
C GLY A 283 20.21 -8.90 -5.52
N VAL A 284 20.13 -8.70 -4.18
CA VAL A 284 19.76 -9.75 -3.22
C VAL A 284 18.53 -9.38 -2.40
N LEU A 285 17.44 -10.14 -2.57
CA LEU A 285 16.20 -10.04 -1.80
C LEU A 285 16.08 -11.21 -0.82
N GLY A 286 16.12 -10.93 0.47
CA GLY A 286 15.99 -11.91 1.54
C GLY A 286 14.54 -12.22 1.88
N ILE A 287 14.31 -13.47 2.30
CA ILE A 287 13.05 -14.00 2.78
C ILE A 287 13.26 -14.35 4.25
N TYR A 288 12.52 -13.66 5.12
CA TYR A 288 12.69 -13.73 6.57
C TYR A 288 11.45 -14.28 7.25
N ALA A 289 11.66 -15.05 8.30
CA ALA A 289 10.63 -15.45 9.25
C ALA A 289 11.18 -15.31 10.68
N ASN A 290 10.47 -14.58 11.52
CA ASN A 290 10.84 -14.35 12.93
C ASN A 290 12.31 -13.90 13.09
N ASN A 291 12.70 -12.90 12.29
CA ASN A 291 14.05 -12.32 12.20
C ASN A 291 15.15 -13.30 11.70
N ALA A 292 14.81 -14.50 11.26
CA ALA A 292 15.75 -15.46 10.67
C ALA A 292 15.66 -15.46 9.13
N LEU A 293 16.81 -15.45 8.45
CA LEU A 293 16.88 -15.63 7.00
C LEU A 293 16.58 -17.09 6.64
N VAL A 294 15.45 -17.35 5.97
CA VAL A 294 15.04 -18.70 5.57
C VAL A 294 15.29 -18.98 4.09
N GLY A 295 15.50 -17.94 3.29
CA GLY A 295 15.91 -18.03 1.90
C GLY A 295 16.20 -16.66 1.30
N TYR A 296 16.70 -16.61 0.08
CA TYR A 296 16.93 -15.37 -0.64
C TYR A 296 16.88 -15.59 -2.15
N ILE A 297 16.65 -14.52 -2.89
CA ILE A 297 16.69 -14.49 -4.35
C ILE A 297 17.85 -13.60 -4.76
N ASP A 298 18.68 -14.10 -5.66
CA ASP A 298 19.75 -13.35 -6.33
C ASP A 298 19.79 -13.65 -7.84
N ASN A 299 20.82 -13.17 -8.54
CA ASN A 299 20.99 -13.40 -9.98
C ASN A 299 21.28 -14.86 -10.36
N SER A 300 21.52 -15.74 -9.39
CA SER A 300 21.70 -17.19 -9.56
C SER A 300 20.40 -17.97 -9.32
N GLY A 301 19.37 -17.33 -8.77
CA GLY A 301 18.04 -17.91 -8.58
C GLY A 301 17.53 -17.81 -7.13
N LEU A 302 16.67 -18.75 -6.75
CA LEU A 302 16.15 -18.89 -5.40
C LEU A 302 17.05 -19.83 -4.60
N HIS A 303 17.50 -19.37 -3.44
CA HIS A 303 18.31 -20.13 -2.48
C HIS A 303 17.51 -20.31 -1.19
N MET A 304 17.55 -21.52 -0.63
CA MET A 304 16.90 -21.85 0.64
C MET A 304 17.99 -22.00 1.70
N SER A 305 17.92 -21.18 2.75
CA SER A 305 18.91 -21.16 3.85
C SER A 305 18.61 -22.18 4.94
N VAL A 306 17.42 -22.78 4.88
CA VAL A 306 16.93 -23.85 5.76
C VAL A 306 16.32 -24.97 4.90
N ASP A 307 15.98 -26.09 5.55
CA ASP A 307 15.36 -27.24 4.87
C ASP A 307 14.10 -26.85 4.10
N VAL A 308 13.98 -27.41 2.90
CA VAL A 308 12.80 -27.25 2.06
C VAL A 308 11.79 -28.31 2.45
N ILE A 309 10.99 -28.02 3.47
CA ILE A 309 9.87 -28.87 3.89
C ILE A 309 8.67 -28.52 3.00
N THR A 310 8.28 -29.42 2.11
CA THR A 310 7.11 -29.24 1.24
C THR A 310 6.03 -30.25 1.60
N ASN A 311 4.76 -29.86 1.53
CA ASN A 311 3.63 -30.80 1.62
C ASN A 311 3.44 -31.61 0.29
N GLY A 312 4.38 -31.47 -0.67
CA GLY A 312 4.36 -32.05 -2.02
C GLY A 312 5.76 -32.51 -2.47
N GLY A 313 6.21 -32.16 -3.68
CA GLY A 313 7.53 -32.55 -4.20
C GLY A 313 8.35 -31.39 -4.78
N ILE A 314 9.68 -31.49 -4.74
CA ILE A 314 10.63 -30.54 -5.33
C ILE A 314 10.84 -30.89 -6.81
N ARG A 315 10.52 -29.96 -7.72
CA ARG A 315 10.73 -30.14 -9.18
C ARG A 315 11.99 -29.38 -9.62
N ALA A 316 12.99 -30.08 -10.18
CA ALA A 316 14.26 -29.48 -10.63
C ALA A 316 14.36 -29.40 -12.18
N GLY A 317 14.34 -28.19 -12.75
CA GLY A 317 14.58 -27.88 -14.18
C GLY A 317 13.34 -27.60 -15.03
N ASP A 318 13.52 -27.24 -16.32
CA ASP A 318 12.44 -26.95 -17.28
C ASP A 318 12.53 -27.85 -18.54
N GLY A 319 13.50 -27.59 -19.43
CA GLY A 319 13.66 -28.24 -20.75
C GLY A 319 14.37 -29.61 -20.78
N LYS A 320 15.47 -29.82 -20.01
CA LYS A 320 15.97 -31.16 -19.63
C LYS A 320 16.56 -31.08 -18.22
N ARG A 321 16.12 -32.00 -17.38
CA ARG A 321 16.18 -31.95 -15.92
C ARG A 321 17.13 -33.01 -15.39
N LEU A 322 17.86 -32.75 -14.29
CA LEU A 322 18.40 -33.84 -13.47
C LEU A 322 17.19 -34.59 -12.92
N SER A 323 16.95 -35.76 -13.49
CA SER A 323 15.64 -36.38 -13.50
C SER A 323 15.74 -37.76 -12.87
N LEU A 324 15.42 -37.86 -11.59
CA LEU A 324 14.91 -39.11 -11.03
C LEU A 324 13.49 -39.24 -11.54
N THR A 325 13.30 -40.06 -12.58
CA THR A 325 12.03 -40.20 -13.32
C THR A 325 11.58 -41.64 -13.35
N SER A 326 10.35 -41.89 -12.92
CA SER A 326 9.67 -43.16 -13.12
C SER A 326 8.67 -43.02 -14.27
N ASN A 327 8.64 -43.99 -15.18
CA ASN A 327 7.58 -44.13 -16.19
C ASN A 327 6.36 -44.91 -15.66
N ASN A 328 6.38 -45.32 -14.38
CA ASN A 328 5.31 -45.99 -13.63
C ASN A 328 4.84 -47.37 -14.17
N ASN A 329 5.72 -48.11 -14.85
CA ASN A 329 5.46 -49.47 -15.33
C ASN A 329 6.25 -50.56 -14.57
N SER A 330 7.10 -50.15 -13.62
CA SER A 330 7.75 -51.08 -12.68
C SER A 330 6.68 -51.66 -11.74
N THR A 331 6.74 -52.97 -11.46
CA THR A 331 5.86 -53.63 -10.48
C THR A 331 6.34 -53.47 -9.04
N MET A 332 7.51 -52.84 -8.82
CA MET A 332 8.17 -52.65 -7.51
C MET A 332 8.83 -51.26 -7.41
N THR A 333 8.94 -50.72 -6.19
CA THR A 333 9.59 -49.42 -5.89
C THR A 333 11.08 -49.47 -6.18
N ALA A 334 11.71 -48.36 -6.59
CA ALA A 334 13.17 -48.27 -6.63
C ALA A 334 13.65 -47.09 -5.77
N THR A 335 14.61 -47.30 -4.88
CA THR A 335 15.13 -46.26 -3.98
C THR A 335 16.61 -46.05 -4.20
N PHE A 336 17.05 -44.79 -4.15
CA PHE A 336 18.47 -44.45 -4.07
C PHE A 336 18.77 -44.04 -2.62
N ASN A 337 19.38 -44.96 -1.88
CA ASN A 337 19.60 -44.80 -0.45
C ASN A 337 21.02 -44.34 -0.14
N LEU A 338 21.12 -43.52 0.90
CA LEU A 338 22.37 -43.26 1.62
C LEU A 338 22.14 -43.66 3.08
N TRP A 339 22.82 -44.71 3.52
CA TRP A 339 22.73 -45.18 4.89
C TRP A 339 24.05 -45.80 5.34
N GLY A 340 24.17 -46.11 6.63
CA GLY A 340 25.34 -46.78 7.17
C GLY A 340 25.31 -46.92 8.68
N ASP A 341 26.19 -47.77 9.19
CA ASP A 341 26.42 -47.99 10.62
C ASP A 341 27.91 -48.26 10.89
N ALA A 342 28.27 -48.60 12.13
CA ALA A 342 29.67 -48.85 12.50
C ALA A 342 30.35 -49.99 11.72
N ASN A 343 29.59 -50.96 11.21
CA ASN A 343 30.09 -52.11 10.46
C ASN A 343 30.03 -51.90 8.94
N ARG A 344 29.16 -51.02 8.48
CA ARG A 344 29.04 -50.58 7.09
C ARG A 344 29.00 -49.05 7.07
N PRO A 345 30.15 -48.39 7.23
CA PRO A 345 30.20 -46.95 7.48
C PRO A 345 29.46 -46.11 6.46
N THR A 346 29.46 -46.53 5.19
CA THR A 346 28.69 -45.87 4.15
C THR A 346 28.27 -46.88 3.12
N VAL A 347 26.98 -46.83 2.79
CA VAL A 347 26.34 -47.59 1.74
C VAL A 347 25.61 -46.59 0.85
N ILE A 348 25.95 -46.63 -0.43
CA ILE A 348 25.15 -46.01 -1.49
C ILE A 348 24.51 -47.16 -2.24
N GLU A 349 23.19 -47.22 -2.20
CA GLU A 349 22.43 -48.40 -2.60
C GLU A 349 21.30 -48.02 -3.54
N LEU A 350 21.09 -48.90 -4.52
CA LEU A 350 19.86 -48.99 -5.27
C LEU A 350 19.16 -50.27 -4.83
N ASP A 351 17.95 -50.14 -4.31
CA ASP A 351 17.10 -51.25 -3.89
C ASP A 351 15.68 -51.15 -4.45
N ASP A 352 14.93 -52.24 -4.27
CA ASP A 352 13.49 -52.33 -4.46
C ASP A 352 12.76 -53.02 -3.29
N ASP A 353 11.46 -53.28 -3.47
CA ASP A 353 10.61 -53.91 -2.45
C ASP A 353 11.02 -55.35 -2.08
N GLN A 354 11.85 -56.00 -2.90
CA GLN A 354 12.37 -57.36 -2.69
C GLN A 354 13.83 -57.36 -2.22
N GLY A 355 14.53 -56.23 -2.31
CA GLY A 355 15.84 -56.03 -1.71
C GLY A 355 16.79 -55.20 -2.58
N TRP A 356 18.07 -55.21 -2.22
CA TRP A 356 19.08 -54.42 -2.94
C TRP A 356 19.37 -55.03 -4.32
N HIS A 357 19.44 -54.15 -5.33
CA HIS A 357 19.87 -54.49 -6.69
C HIS A 357 21.37 -54.40 -6.79
N LEU A 358 21.90 -53.26 -6.36
CA LEU A 358 23.32 -53.00 -6.31
C LEU A 358 23.63 -52.02 -5.20
N TYR A 359 24.80 -52.18 -4.62
CA TYR A 359 25.35 -51.17 -3.74
C TYR A 359 26.85 -51.08 -3.92
N SER A 360 27.36 -49.90 -3.62
CA SER A 360 28.75 -49.74 -3.23
C SER A 360 28.79 -49.52 -1.74
N GLN A 361 29.60 -50.31 -1.03
CA GLN A 361 29.84 -50.08 0.39
C GLN A 361 31.33 -49.95 0.68
N ARG A 362 31.60 -49.27 1.78
CA ARG A 362 32.90 -49.30 2.45
C ARG A 362 32.85 -50.28 3.59
N ASN A 363 33.88 -51.11 3.70
CA ASN A 363 34.06 -52.04 4.81
C ASN A 363 34.82 -51.37 5.96
N PRO A 364 34.77 -51.92 7.19
CA PRO A 364 35.50 -51.39 8.33
C PRO A 364 37.01 -51.34 8.13
N ASP A 365 37.57 -52.27 7.35
CA ASP A 365 38.99 -52.31 6.98
C ASP A 365 39.38 -51.30 5.90
N GLY A 366 38.41 -50.54 5.39
CA GLY A 366 38.59 -49.52 4.37
C GLY A 366 38.54 -50.04 2.92
N SER A 367 38.38 -51.35 2.70
CA SER A 367 38.13 -51.87 1.35
C SER A 367 36.75 -51.45 0.84
N ILE A 368 36.59 -51.38 -0.48
CA ILE A 368 35.31 -51.11 -1.13
C ILE A 368 34.87 -52.38 -1.85
N VAL A 369 33.59 -52.67 -1.75
CA VAL A 369 32.96 -53.66 -2.61
C VAL A 369 31.82 -53.01 -3.38
N PHE A 370 31.75 -53.35 -4.66
CA PHE A 370 30.60 -53.10 -5.49
C PHE A 370 29.93 -54.44 -5.72
N THR A 371 28.71 -54.58 -5.25
CA THR A 371 27.99 -55.83 -5.29
C THR A 371 26.74 -55.64 -6.14
N VAL A 372 26.49 -56.59 -7.04
CA VAL A 372 25.27 -56.69 -7.84
C VAL A 372 24.57 -57.98 -7.45
N ASN A 373 23.28 -57.89 -7.15
CA ASN A 373 22.44 -59.03 -6.83
C ASN A 373 21.76 -59.54 -8.12
N GLY A 374 22.53 -60.24 -8.96
CA GLY A 374 22.03 -60.76 -10.24
C GLY A 374 23.13 -60.95 -11.29
N ASP A 375 22.72 -61.09 -12.55
CA ASP A 375 23.62 -61.31 -13.68
C ASP A 375 24.23 -59.98 -14.18
N ILE A 376 25.51 -60.04 -14.56
CA ILE A 376 26.20 -58.93 -15.23
C ILE A 376 26.25 -59.25 -16.73
N THR A 377 25.47 -58.52 -17.53
CA THR A 377 25.52 -58.59 -18.99
C THR A 377 26.44 -57.51 -19.55
N ALA A 378 27.49 -57.92 -20.24
CA ALA A 378 28.46 -57.02 -20.83
C ALA A 378 28.82 -57.46 -22.24
N ASN A 379 28.99 -56.51 -23.16
CA ASN A 379 29.52 -56.80 -24.50
C ASN A 379 30.92 -57.43 -24.42
N THR A 380 31.70 -57.06 -23.42
CA THR A 380 32.97 -57.69 -23.08
C THR A 380 33.19 -57.54 -21.58
N LEU A 381 33.46 -58.65 -20.88
CA LEU A 381 33.93 -58.60 -19.51
C LEU A 381 35.45 -58.74 -19.51
N ARG A 382 36.15 -57.75 -18.96
CA ARG A 382 37.61 -57.77 -18.79
C ARG A 382 37.91 -57.96 -17.32
N ALA A 383 38.54 -59.09 -16.99
CA ALA A 383 38.94 -59.41 -15.62
C ALA A 383 40.46 -59.55 -15.59
N GLY A 384 41.14 -58.48 -15.17
CA GLY A 384 42.59 -58.37 -15.33
C GLY A 384 42.99 -58.46 -16.81
N GLY A 385 43.86 -59.41 -17.15
CA GLY A 385 44.34 -59.64 -18.52
C GLY A 385 43.47 -60.59 -19.37
N ALA A 386 42.48 -61.26 -18.77
CA ALA A 386 41.57 -62.16 -19.49
C ALA A 386 40.40 -61.39 -20.09
N ILE A 387 39.94 -61.83 -21.27
CA ILE A 387 38.81 -61.22 -21.96
C ILE A 387 37.76 -62.30 -22.23
N TYR A 388 36.58 -62.09 -21.65
CA TYR A 388 35.40 -62.91 -21.90
C TYR A 388 34.57 -62.20 -22.97
N GLN A 389 34.46 -62.83 -24.14
CA GLN A 389 33.70 -62.30 -25.26
C GLN A 389 32.24 -62.74 -25.23
N ASN A 390 31.39 -61.98 -25.91
CA ASN A 390 29.98 -62.27 -26.03
C ASN A 390 29.65 -63.49 -26.92
N ASN A 391 30.64 -64.08 -27.62
CA ASN A 391 30.50 -65.34 -28.36
C ASN A 391 30.85 -66.57 -27.51
N GLY A 392 31.08 -66.40 -26.20
CA GLY A 392 31.48 -67.46 -25.28
C GLY A 392 32.96 -67.84 -25.37
N ASP A 393 33.71 -67.20 -26.26
CA ASP A 393 35.14 -67.42 -26.39
C ASP A 393 35.89 -66.64 -25.31
N ILE A 394 36.99 -67.23 -24.87
CA ILE A 394 37.80 -66.66 -23.79
C ILE A 394 39.20 -66.46 -24.34
N PHE A 395 39.62 -65.21 -24.36
CA PHE A 395 41.00 -64.88 -24.64
C PHE A 395 41.80 -64.92 -23.35
N GLY A 396 42.94 -65.59 -23.39
CA GLY A 396 43.84 -65.61 -22.25
C GLY A 396 45.20 -66.19 -22.56
N SER A 397 46.16 -65.84 -21.70
CA SER A 397 47.54 -66.34 -21.79
C SER A 397 47.63 -67.86 -21.67
N LEU A 398 46.72 -68.49 -20.93
CA LEU A 398 46.66 -69.96 -20.77
C LEU A 398 46.44 -70.70 -22.10
N TRP A 399 45.74 -70.09 -23.06
CA TRP A 399 45.48 -70.66 -24.39
C TRP A 399 46.50 -70.16 -25.43
N GLY A 400 47.70 -69.79 -24.97
CA GLY A 400 48.79 -69.28 -25.82
C GLY A 400 48.61 -67.83 -26.27
N ASN A 401 47.95 -66.99 -25.48
CA ASN A 401 47.48 -65.65 -25.87
C ASN A 401 46.56 -65.71 -27.11
N GLY A 402 45.74 -66.74 -27.15
CA GLY A 402 44.77 -66.97 -28.19
C GLY A 402 43.39 -67.19 -27.60
N TRP A 403 42.48 -67.50 -28.51
CA TRP A 403 41.12 -67.85 -28.19
C TRP A 403 41.02 -69.31 -27.77
N LEU A 404 40.31 -69.55 -26.67
CA LEU A 404 40.03 -70.90 -26.18
C LEU A 404 39.40 -71.78 -27.27
N SER A 405 38.46 -71.24 -28.06
CA SER A 405 37.81 -72.02 -29.13
C SER A 405 38.79 -72.55 -30.18
N THR A 406 39.74 -71.69 -30.58
CA THR A 406 40.79 -72.04 -31.54
C THR A 406 41.71 -73.10 -30.95
N TRP A 407 42.03 -72.95 -29.67
CA TRP A 407 42.83 -73.92 -28.94
C TRP A 407 42.11 -75.28 -28.88
N VAL A 408 40.80 -75.31 -28.57
CA VAL A 408 40.02 -76.56 -28.49
C VAL A 408 39.90 -77.27 -29.84
N ASN A 409 39.54 -76.54 -30.91
CA ASN A 409 39.32 -77.10 -32.25
C ASN A 409 40.54 -77.92 -32.75
N ASN A 410 41.74 -77.40 -32.49
CA ASN A 410 42.97 -78.00 -32.98
C ASN A 410 43.52 -79.13 -32.10
N ASN A 411 43.05 -79.25 -30.85
CA ASN A 411 43.65 -80.15 -29.88
C ASN A 411 42.74 -81.32 -29.46
N LEU A 412 41.46 -81.33 -29.85
CA LEU A 412 40.51 -82.39 -29.49
C LEU A 412 39.87 -83.09 -30.71
N VAL A 413 39.40 -84.33 -30.53
CA VAL A 413 38.52 -85.03 -31.49
C VAL A 413 37.13 -84.39 -31.43
N LEU A 414 36.63 -83.89 -32.55
CA LEU A 414 35.43 -83.05 -32.64
C LEU A 414 34.19 -83.77 -33.15
N ASP A 415 34.34 -84.90 -33.83
CA ASP A 415 33.22 -85.65 -34.42
C ASP A 415 33.62 -87.10 -34.75
N VAL A 416 32.64 -87.99 -34.92
CA VAL A 416 32.84 -89.39 -35.36
C VAL A 416 31.71 -89.76 -36.32
N GLN A 417 32.03 -90.37 -37.46
CA GLN A 417 31.05 -90.73 -38.49
C GLN A 417 31.33 -92.12 -39.08
N LEU A 418 30.38 -92.67 -39.83
CA LEU A 418 30.67 -93.69 -40.83
C LEU A 418 30.96 -92.99 -42.16
N GLY A 419 32.14 -93.21 -42.72
CA GLY A 419 32.53 -92.73 -44.04
C GLY A 419 31.81 -93.49 -45.15
N ALA A 420 32.21 -93.24 -46.40
CA ALA A 420 31.56 -93.87 -47.55
C ALA A 420 31.64 -95.41 -47.48
N GLY A 421 30.49 -96.07 -47.57
CA GLY A 421 30.39 -97.53 -47.57
C GLY A 421 30.77 -98.15 -48.90
N THR A 422 31.22 -99.39 -48.85
CA THR A 422 31.44 -100.29 -50.00
C THR A 422 30.70 -101.61 -49.78
N SER A 423 30.70 -102.50 -50.76
CA SER A 423 29.80 -103.67 -50.78
C SER A 423 30.46 -104.89 -51.43
N VAL A 424 30.21 -106.11 -50.95
CA VAL A 424 30.84 -107.35 -51.42
C VAL A 424 29.89 -108.55 -51.44
N THR A 425 30.01 -109.43 -52.45
CA THR A 425 29.15 -110.62 -52.62
C THR A 425 29.67 -111.85 -51.84
N THR A 426 28.78 -112.72 -51.35
CA THR A 426 29.08 -113.77 -50.37
C THR A 426 28.75 -115.22 -50.78
N TRP A 427 28.01 -115.48 -51.87
CA TRP A 427 27.38 -116.80 -52.13
C TRP A 427 28.30 -117.97 -52.57
N ASN A 428 29.52 -117.72 -53.09
CA ASN A 428 30.50 -118.79 -53.42
C ASN A 428 31.79 -118.72 -52.58
N ASN A 429 31.83 -117.87 -51.55
CA ASN A 429 32.99 -117.66 -50.69
C ASN A 429 32.55 -117.72 -49.23
N ALA A 430 32.50 -118.92 -48.67
CA ALA A 430 32.24 -119.09 -47.24
C ALA A 430 33.41 -118.51 -46.42
N GLY A 431 33.14 -117.47 -45.63
CA GLY A 431 33.98 -117.07 -44.49
C GLY A 431 34.93 -115.89 -44.65
N SER A 432 34.70 -114.90 -45.52
CA SER A 432 35.63 -113.75 -45.59
C SER A 432 35.06 -112.37 -45.85
N TRP A 433 33.86 -112.00 -45.36
CA TRP A 433 33.41 -110.59 -45.49
C TRP A 433 32.55 -110.06 -44.32
N PRO A 434 32.80 -108.82 -43.83
CA PRO A 434 33.95 -107.93 -44.08
C PRO A 434 34.96 -108.00 -42.91
N ASN A 435 36.25 -108.12 -43.21
CA ASN A 435 37.33 -108.17 -42.19
C ASN A 435 38.34 -107.03 -42.41
N THR A 436 37.93 -105.76 -42.24
CA THR A 436 38.82 -104.58 -42.37
C THR A 436 38.74 -103.70 -41.11
N PRO A 437 39.86 -103.44 -40.40
CA PRO A 437 39.85 -102.63 -39.19
C PRO A 437 39.27 -101.24 -39.43
N GLY A 438 38.36 -100.85 -38.54
CA GLY A 438 37.69 -99.58 -38.61
C GLY A 438 36.44 -99.62 -39.47
N TYR A 439 36.18 -100.70 -40.22
CA TYR A 439 34.97 -100.82 -41.02
C TYR A 439 33.93 -101.69 -40.31
N VAL A 440 32.68 -101.26 -40.39
CA VAL A 440 31.53 -101.95 -39.82
C VAL A 440 30.54 -102.32 -40.90
N VAL A 441 29.86 -103.46 -40.76
CA VAL A 441 28.77 -103.87 -41.67
C VAL A 441 27.61 -102.89 -41.55
N THR A 442 27.06 -102.46 -42.69
CA THR A 442 25.97 -101.48 -42.77
C THR A 442 24.69 -102.04 -43.40
N SER A 443 24.74 -103.09 -44.22
CA SER A 443 23.54 -103.79 -44.73
C SER A 443 23.89 -105.16 -45.35
N VAL A 444 22.88 -105.98 -45.66
CA VAL A 444 23.01 -107.30 -46.33
C VAL A 444 21.92 -107.50 -47.42
N TRP A 445 22.15 -108.30 -48.46
CA TRP A 445 21.20 -108.59 -49.56
C TRP A 445 21.22 -110.04 -50.08
N LYS A 446 20.12 -110.49 -50.72
CA LYS A 446 19.90 -111.86 -51.24
C LYS A 446 18.95 -111.92 -52.48
N ASP A 447 19.08 -112.94 -53.32
CA ASP A 447 18.26 -113.32 -54.48
C ASP A 447 17.39 -114.58 -54.23
N TYR A 448 16.61 -115.01 -55.24
CA TYR A 448 15.50 -115.98 -55.10
C TYR A 448 15.89 -117.46 -55.34
N GLN A 449 17.16 -117.81 -55.63
CA GLN A 449 17.57 -119.22 -55.80
C GLN A 449 18.61 -119.67 -54.77
N GLY A 450 18.17 -120.38 -53.72
CA GLY A 450 19.05 -121.03 -52.72
C GLY A 450 18.89 -120.48 -51.28
N GLU A 451 19.62 -121.04 -50.31
CA GLU A 451 19.45 -120.74 -48.88
C GLU A 451 20.35 -119.61 -48.31
N ASN A 452 21.49 -119.27 -48.93
CA ASN A 452 22.53 -118.35 -48.36
C ASN A 452 22.38 -116.84 -48.73
N ILE A 453 23.03 -115.93 -47.98
CA ILE A 453 23.10 -114.46 -48.25
C ILE A 453 24.04 -114.18 -49.44
N ASP A 454 23.68 -113.22 -50.29
CA ASP A 454 24.44 -112.90 -51.52
C ASP A 454 25.40 -111.74 -51.42
N GLY A 455 25.25 -110.82 -50.47
CA GLY A 455 26.29 -109.84 -50.16
C GLY A 455 25.99 -108.89 -49.01
N ILE A 456 26.99 -108.08 -48.66
CA ILE A 456 26.97 -107.14 -47.53
C ILE A 456 27.62 -105.80 -47.88
N ALA A 457 27.10 -104.70 -47.32
CA ALA A 457 27.73 -103.38 -47.37
C ALA A 457 28.45 -103.10 -46.04
N TYR A 458 29.55 -102.36 -46.08
CA TYR A 458 30.32 -101.96 -44.90
C TYR A 458 31.02 -100.61 -45.09
N ALA A 459 31.19 -99.84 -44.02
CA ALA A 459 31.71 -98.45 -44.04
C ALA A 459 32.73 -98.17 -42.94
N PRO A 460 33.73 -97.29 -43.15
CA PRO A 460 34.73 -96.96 -42.14
C PRO A 460 34.16 -96.06 -41.05
N LEU A 461 34.31 -96.42 -39.79
CA LEU A 461 34.23 -95.51 -38.68
C LEU A 461 35.39 -94.50 -38.77
N GLN A 462 35.11 -93.21 -38.75
CA GLN A 462 36.07 -92.11 -38.83
C GLN A 462 35.87 -91.13 -37.70
N LYS A 463 36.94 -90.44 -37.27
CA LYS A 463 36.93 -89.37 -36.27
C LYS A 463 37.51 -88.08 -36.83
N ARG A 464 36.96 -86.91 -36.47
CA ARG A 464 37.44 -85.60 -36.91
C ARG A 464 38.34 -84.97 -35.85
N VAL A 465 39.51 -84.45 -36.21
CA VAL A 465 40.35 -83.59 -35.35
C VAL A 465 40.70 -82.35 -36.16
N GLY A 466 40.46 -81.15 -35.62
CA GLY A 466 40.48 -79.95 -36.42
C GLY A 466 39.45 -80.02 -37.56
N SER A 467 39.87 -79.67 -38.78
CA SER A 467 39.07 -79.81 -40.00
C SER A 467 39.24 -81.16 -40.72
N GLN A 468 40.06 -82.08 -40.18
CA GLN A 468 40.49 -83.31 -40.87
C GLN A 468 39.77 -84.54 -40.31
N TRP A 469 39.32 -85.45 -41.19
CA TRP A 469 38.74 -86.75 -40.83
C TRP A 469 39.77 -87.88 -40.93
N TYR A 470 39.81 -88.72 -39.90
CA TYR A 470 40.73 -89.83 -39.76
C TYR A 470 39.94 -91.12 -39.61
N THR A 471 40.19 -92.13 -40.45
CA THR A 471 39.60 -93.47 -40.23
C THR A 471 40.11 -94.05 -38.92
N VAL A 472 39.18 -94.48 -38.07
CA VAL A 472 39.46 -95.12 -36.80
C VAL A 472 40.09 -96.48 -37.10
N GLN A 473 41.20 -96.81 -36.44
CA GLN A 473 41.70 -98.17 -36.51
C GLN A 473 40.80 -99.06 -35.65
N GLY A 474 40.25 -100.12 -36.26
CA GLY A 474 39.36 -101.07 -35.57
C GLY A 474 40.04 -101.64 -34.34
N GLY A 475 39.34 -101.61 -33.20
CA GLY A 475 39.87 -102.17 -31.96
C GLY A 475 40.06 -103.68 -32.09
N THR A 476 41.12 -104.20 -31.49
CA THR A 476 41.23 -105.62 -31.17
C THR A 476 40.12 -105.95 -30.17
N ALA A 477 39.20 -106.86 -30.50
CA ALA A 477 38.34 -107.48 -29.50
C ALA A 477 39.18 -108.29 -28.51
#